data_AF-A0A9E5J8V9-F1
#
_entry.id   AF-A0A9E5J8V9-F1
#
_cell.length_a   1.000
_cell.length_b   1.000
_cell.length_c   1.000
_cell.angle_alpha   90.00
_cell.angle_beta   90.00
_cell.angle_gamma   90.00
#
_symmetry.space_group_name_H-M   'P 1'
#
loop_
_entity.id
_entity.type
_entity.pdbx_description
1 polymer ?
#
loop_
_entity_poly.entity_id
_entity_poly.type
_entity_poly.pdbx_seq_one_letter_code
_entity_poly.pdbx_strand_id
1 'polypeptide(L)' 'DITHSRMKVKDGFAHPPETPGLGIDWNWQAIEKRQQIHLEIKA' A
#
# COMPACT_ATOMS: atom_id res chain seq x y z
N ASP A 1 -1.81 -6.25 -8.56
CA ASP A 1 -1.47 -5.05 -7.80
C ASP A 1 -1.09 -5.42 -6.36
N ILE A 2 -0.41 -4.53 -5.63
CA ILE A 2 -0.17 -4.64 -4.18
C ILE A 2 -1.05 -3.66 -3.37
N THR A 3 -1.73 -2.73 -4.04
CA THR A 3 -2.75 -1.85 -3.44
C THR A 3 -4.10 -2.02 -4.17
N HIS A 4 -5.21 -1.83 -3.47
CA HIS A 4 -6.54 -1.74 -4.10
C HIS A 4 -6.84 -0.33 -4.61
N SER A 5 -6.24 0.68 -3.98
CA SER A 5 -6.36 2.07 -4.38
C SER A 5 -5.21 2.51 -5.30
N ARG A 6 -5.46 3.56 -6.09
CA ARG A 6 -4.49 4.20 -6.98
C ARG A 6 -4.17 5.60 -6.48
N MET A 7 -2.92 6.04 -6.67
CA MET A 7 -2.53 7.43 -6.48
C MET A 7 -3.28 8.33 -7.46
N LYS A 8 -3.92 9.38 -6.95
CA LYS A 8 -4.56 10.40 -7.79
C LYS A 8 -3.49 11.39 -8.25
N VAL A 9 -3.34 11.51 -9.57
CA VAL A 9 -2.51 12.56 -10.18
C VAL A 9 -3.43 13.55 -10.87
N LYS A 10 -3.24 14.83 -10.60
CA LYS A 10 -3.98 15.92 -11.26
C LYS A 10 -3.03 17.09 -11.48
N ASP A 11 -3.09 17.68 -12.68
CA ASP A 11 -2.27 18.82 -13.07
C ASP A 11 -0.75 18.60 -12.89
N GLY A 12 -0.30 17.34 -13.02
CA GLY A 12 1.10 16.94 -12.82
C GLY A 12 1.51 16.68 -11.37
N PHE A 13 0.59 16.81 -10.41
CA PHE A 13 0.85 16.63 -8.99
C PHE A 13 0.15 15.39 -8.42
N ALA A 14 0.84 14.67 -7.55
CA ALA A 14 0.24 13.63 -6.73
C ALA A 14 -0.60 14.28 -5.62
N HIS A 15 -1.85 13.85 -5.49
CA HIS A 15 -2.74 14.28 -4.42
C HIS A 15 -2.71 13.29 -3.26
N PRO A 16 -2.58 13.77 -2.01
CA PRO A 16 -2.61 12.89 -0.85
C PRO A 16 -4.01 12.26 -0.66
N PRO A 17 -4.10 11.04 -0.13
CA PRO A 17 -5.37 10.46 0.30
C PRO A 17 -6.01 11.25 1.45
N GLU A 18 -7.34 11.30 1.48
CA GLU A 18 -8.11 11.92 2.57
C GLU A 18 -8.29 11.00 3.79
N THR A 19 -8.01 9.71 3.61
CA THR A 19 -8.11 8.68 4.66
C THR A 19 -6.99 8.80 5.69
N PRO A 20 -7.23 8.47 6.97
CA PRO A 20 -6.22 8.55 8.04
C PRO A 20 -4.94 7.74 7.78
N GLY A 21 -3.85 8.14 8.45
CA GLY A 21 -2.55 7.48 8.34
C GLY A 21 -1.91 7.68 6.97
N LEU A 22 -1.26 6.64 6.43
CA LEU A 22 -0.70 6.69 5.07
C LEU A 22 -1.78 6.65 3.97
N GLY A 23 -3.02 6.28 4.31
CA GLY A 23 -4.13 6.22 3.37
C GLY A 23 -3.96 5.23 2.21
N ILE A 24 -3.17 4.18 2.42
CA ILE A 24 -2.95 3.11 1.44
C ILE A 24 -3.83 1.92 1.80
N ASP A 25 -4.69 1.52 0.87
CA ASP A 25 -5.46 0.28 0.96
C ASP A 25 -4.62 -0.87 0.42
N TRP A 26 -3.91 -1.56 1.32
CA TRP A 26 -3.01 -2.66 1.00
C TRP A 26 -3.76 -3.94 0.62
N ASN A 27 -3.34 -4.56 -0.48
CA ASN A 27 -3.76 -5.92 -0.82
C ASN A 27 -2.79 -6.93 -0.20
N TRP A 28 -3.03 -7.27 1.06
CA TRP A 28 -2.18 -8.21 1.81
C TRP A 28 -2.07 -9.58 1.13
N GLN A 29 -3.17 -10.12 0.59
CA GLN A 29 -3.15 -11.41 -0.12
C GLN A 29 -2.19 -11.38 -1.32
N ALA A 30 -2.13 -10.27 -2.05
CA ALA A 30 -1.25 -10.14 -3.20
C ALA A 30 0.20 -9.81 -2.81
N ILE A 31 0.42 -9.21 -1.64
CA ILE A 31 1.73 -9.01 -1.04
C ILE A 31 2.30 -10.35 -0.59
N GLU A 32 1.55 -11.13 0.19
CA GLU A 32 1.95 -12.45 0.71
C GLU A 32 2.34 -13.40 -0.42
N LYS A 33 1.61 -13.40 -1.54
CA LYS A 33 1.94 -14.23 -2.72
C LYS A 33 3.25 -13.85 -3.41
N ARG A 34 3.73 -12.61 -3.26
CA ARG A 34 4.95 -12.09 -3.90
C ARG A 34 6.13 -12.01 -2.95
N GLN A 35 5.86 -12.04 -1.66
CA GLN A 35 6.83 -11.92 -0.61
C GLN A 35 7.77 -13.13 -0.64
N GLN A 36 9.08 -12.89 -0.76
CA GLN A 36 10.08 -13.96 -0.74
C GLN A 36 10.54 -14.31 0.67
N ILE A 37 10.51 -13.35 1.60
CA ILE A 37 11.02 -13.51 2.96
C ILE A 37 10.06 -12.80 3.93
N HIS A 38 9.71 -13.45 5.03
CA HIS A 38 9.04 -12.85 6.18
C HIS A 38 9.93 -12.99 7.42
N LEU A 39 10.18 -11.90 8.12
CA LEU A 39 10.94 -11.89 9.36
C LEU A 39 10.10 -11.19 10.42
N GLU A 40 9.95 -11.86 11.56
CA GLU A 40 9.26 -11.35 12.74
C GLU A 40 10.17 -11.56 13.95
N ILE A 41 10.40 -10.50 14.73
CA ILE A 41 11.12 -10.60 16.00
C ILE A 41 10.08 -10.94 17.06
N LYS A 42 10.20 -12.12 17.65
CA LYS A 42 9.36 -12.54 18.78
C LYS A 42 9.99 -12.06 20.09
N ALA A 43 9.15 -11.55 20.98
CA ALA A 43 9.52 -11.18 22.34
C ALA A 43 9.80 -12.42 23.21
#